data_AF-A0A1Q9NS13-F1
#
_entry.id   AF-A0A1Q9NS13-F1
#
_cell.length_a   1.000
_cell.length_b   1.000
_cell.length_c   1.000
_cell.angle_alpha   90.00
_cell.angle_beta   90.00
_cell.angle_gamma   90.00
#
_symmetry.space_group_name_H-M   'P 1'
#
loop_
_entity.id
_entity.type
_entity.pdbx_description
1 polymer ?
#
loop_
_entity_poly.entity_id
_entity_poly.type
_entity_poly.pdbx_seq_one_letter_code
_entity_poly.pdbx_strand_id
1 'polypeptide(L)'
;MTPRDILDIVLKLEIDKINENLPQKRISIEELLKKEPYSLPTKKSEKILISKKELSSFIDNFDESLYKDIRIPLIFLNVKDIYKTAGAKIDQWVAEKLLGYEKENVVFLTHYEAKHSYYYGYQVRKLKRKYPNIIQMIYSL
;
A
#
# COMPACT_ATOMS: atom_id res chain seq x y z
N MET A 1 -13.53 -20.26 27.90
CA MET A 1 -13.07 -20.26 26.49
C MET A 1 -13.96 -21.20 25.72
N THR A 2 -14.74 -20.67 24.79
CA THR A 2 -15.64 -21.43 23.93
C THR A 2 -14.90 -21.99 22.71
N PRO A 3 -15.44 -23.02 22.03
CA PRO A 3 -14.89 -23.49 20.75
C PRO A 3 -14.76 -22.38 19.70
N ARG A 4 -15.61 -21.37 19.78
CA ARG A 4 -15.58 -20.18 18.91
C ARG A 4 -14.34 -19.32 19.20
N ASP A 5 -14.05 -19.08 20.48
CA ASP A 5 -12.87 -18.32 20.90
C ASP A 5 -11.57 -18.97 20.42
N ILE A 6 -11.52 -20.32 20.44
CA ILE A 6 -10.36 -21.09 19.96
C ILE A 6 -10.21 -20.93 18.44
N LEU A 7 -11.30 -21.02 17.68
CA LEU A 7 -11.29 -20.85 16.23
C LEU A 7 -10.83 -19.44 15.83
N ASP A 8 -11.33 -18.41 16.53
CA ASP A 8 -10.94 -17.02 16.28
C ASP A 8 -9.44 -16.79 16.55
N ILE A 9 -8.90 -17.40 17.61
CA ILE A 9 -7.46 -17.35 17.91
C ILE A 9 -6.64 -18.04 16.81
N VAL A 10 -7.05 -19.23 16.36
CA VAL A 10 -6.32 -19.97 15.31
C VAL A 10 -6.34 -19.20 13.99
N LEU A 11 -7.49 -18.67 13.58
CA LEU A 11 -7.62 -17.85 12.37
C LEU A 11 -6.76 -16.59 12.44
N LYS A 12 -6.72 -15.93 13.60
CA LYS A 12 -5.86 -14.76 13.81
C LYS A 12 -4.39 -15.12 13.65
N LEU A 13 -3.94 -16.23 14.22
CA LEU A 13 -2.55 -16.69 14.10
C LEU A 13 -2.16 -17.04 12.65
N GLU A 14 -3.06 -17.66 11.89
CA GLU A 14 -2.81 -17.94 10.47
C GLU A 14 -2.71 -16.66 9.64
N ILE A 15 -3.56 -15.68 9.91
CA ILE A 15 -3.53 -14.39 9.22
C ILE A 15 -2.31 -13.58 9.60
N ASP A 16 -1.94 -13.58 10.88
CA ASP A 16 -0.71 -12.95 11.33
C ASP A 16 0.49 -13.57 10.60
N LYS A 17 0.55 -14.90 10.46
CA LYS A 17 1.57 -15.60 9.65
C LYS A 17 1.58 -15.17 8.18
N ILE A 18 0.43 -15.09 7.53
CA ILE A 18 0.32 -14.62 6.12
C ILE A 18 0.86 -13.19 5.99
N ASN A 19 0.63 -12.37 7.01
CA ASN A 19 0.98 -10.95 7.06
C ASN A 19 2.36 -10.67 7.67
N GLU A 20 3.15 -11.70 8.04
CA GLU A 20 4.45 -11.54 8.70
C GLU A 20 5.48 -10.76 7.85
N ASN A 21 5.38 -10.85 6.53
CA ASN A 21 6.30 -10.19 5.59
C ASN A 21 5.92 -8.74 5.27
N LEU A 22 4.91 -8.19 5.96
CA LEU A 22 4.53 -6.80 5.77
C LEU A 22 5.52 -5.85 6.44
N PRO A 23 5.77 -4.68 5.82
CA PRO A 23 6.63 -3.68 6.42
C PRO A 23 6.06 -3.19 7.75
N GLN A 24 6.95 -3.05 8.73
CA GLN A 24 6.61 -2.68 10.11
C GLN A 24 6.12 -1.23 10.20
N LYS A 25 6.64 -0.38 9.30
CA LYS A 25 6.34 1.04 9.24
C LYS A 25 6.25 1.48 7.79
N ARG A 26 5.30 2.38 7.52
CA ARG A 26 5.23 3.12 6.26
C ARG A 26 6.11 4.37 6.37
N ILE A 27 6.92 4.63 5.36
CA ILE A 27 7.78 5.82 5.29
C ILE A 27 7.41 6.68 4.09
N SER A 28 7.67 7.97 4.14
CA SER A 28 7.36 8.85 3.01
C SER A 28 8.31 8.60 1.82
N ILE A 29 7.93 9.03 0.62
CA ILE A 29 8.84 9.01 -0.54
C ILE A 29 10.09 9.83 -0.21
N GLU A 30 9.93 11.00 0.42
CA GLU A 30 11.05 11.86 0.82
C GLU A 30 12.02 11.13 1.77
N GLU A 31 11.50 10.40 2.76
CA GLU A 31 12.31 9.60 3.68
C GLU A 31 13.00 8.42 2.98
N LEU A 32 12.33 7.81 2.00
CA LEU A 32 12.86 6.68 1.24
C LEU A 32 14.01 7.13 0.33
N LEU A 33 13.89 8.27 -0.34
CA LEU A 33 14.92 8.83 -1.23
C LEU A 33 16.22 9.18 -0.51
N LYS A 34 16.17 9.42 0.81
CA LYS A 34 17.36 9.66 1.66
C LYS A 34 18.13 8.38 2.02
N LYS A 35 17.64 7.20 1.65
CA LYS A 35 18.23 5.90 1.99
C LYS A 35 18.76 5.20 0.74
N GLU A 36 20.07 4.95 0.69
CA GLU A 36 20.65 4.02 -0.28
C GLU A 36 21.23 2.81 0.46
N PRO A 37 20.79 1.57 0.15
CA PRO A 37 19.74 1.20 -0.82
C PRO A 37 18.32 1.56 -0.35
N TYR A 38 17.44 1.87 -1.31
CA TYR A 38 16.02 2.17 -1.04
C TYR A 38 15.37 0.95 -0.38
N SER A 39 15.03 1.07 0.90
CA SER A 39 14.56 -0.07 1.68
C SER A 39 13.47 0.27 2.68
N LEU A 40 12.53 -0.67 2.84
CA LEU A 40 11.49 -0.63 3.87
C LEU A 40 11.82 -1.63 4.99
N PRO A 41 11.72 -1.25 6.26
CA PRO A 41 11.88 -2.18 7.38
C PRO A 41 10.66 -3.11 7.50
N THR A 42 10.90 -4.41 7.67
CA THR A 42 9.86 -5.40 7.98
C THR A 42 9.79 -5.72 9.47
N LYS A 43 8.71 -6.37 9.90
CA LYS A 43 8.52 -6.80 11.30
C LYS A 43 9.61 -7.76 11.80
N LYS A 44 10.31 -8.46 10.90
CA LYS A 44 11.37 -9.44 11.22
C LYS A 44 12.79 -8.89 11.11
N SER A 45 12.97 -7.57 11.09
CA SER A 45 14.28 -6.92 10.87
C SER A 45 14.89 -7.18 9.47
N GLU A 46 14.15 -7.83 8.58
CA GLU A 46 14.51 -7.95 7.15
C GLU A 46 14.16 -6.65 6.41
N LYS A 47 14.80 -6.42 5.26
CA LYS A 47 14.58 -5.23 4.43
C LYS A 47 13.93 -5.61 3.10
N ILE A 48 12.82 -4.94 2.77
CA ILE A 48 12.28 -4.97 1.40
C ILE A 48 13.09 -3.97 0.59
N LEU A 49 13.86 -4.46 -0.38
CA LEU A 49 14.62 -3.62 -1.30
C LEU A 49 13.70 -3.15 -2.44
N ILE A 50 13.69 -1.84 -2.69
CA ILE A 50 12.99 -1.24 -3.83
C ILE A 50 14.04 -0.88 -4.87
N SER A 51 13.89 -1.37 -6.09
CA SER A 51 14.82 -1.02 -7.16
C SER A 51 14.71 0.45 -7.53
N LYS A 52 15.80 1.08 -7.94
CA LYS A 52 15.79 2.46 -8.44
C LYS A 52 14.81 2.65 -9.61
N LYS A 53 14.69 1.64 -10.49
CA LYS A 53 13.75 1.63 -11.63
C LYS A 53 12.29 1.61 -11.18
N GLU A 54 11.97 0.79 -10.18
CA GLU A 54 10.63 0.73 -9.60
C GLU A 54 10.27 2.05 -8.92
N LEU A 55 11.18 2.59 -8.11
CA LEU A 55 10.96 3.85 -7.39
C LEU A 55 10.80 5.03 -8.35
N SER A 56 11.70 5.19 -9.32
CA SER A 56 11.60 6.25 -10.35
C SER A 56 10.25 6.18 -11.10
N SER A 57 9.90 5.01 -11.65
CA SER A 57 8.63 4.84 -12.35
C SER A 57 7.39 5.06 -11.47
N PHE A 58 7.51 4.96 -10.15
CA PHE A 58 6.45 5.29 -9.21
C PHE A 58 6.36 6.79 -8.98
N ILE A 59 7.48 7.43 -8.65
CA ILE A 59 7.51 8.87 -8.32
C ILE A 59 7.23 9.77 -9.52
N ASP A 60 7.51 9.32 -10.74
CA ASP A 60 7.20 10.03 -12.00
C ASP A 60 5.70 10.33 -12.20
N ASN A 61 4.81 9.71 -11.40
CA ASN A 61 3.37 9.97 -11.45
C ASN A 61 2.93 11.13 -10.54
N PHE A 62 3.85 11.70 -9.75
CA PHE A 62 3.54 12.62 -8.66
C PHE A 62 4.50 13.81 -8.62
N ASP A 63 3.96 14.98 -8.30
CA ASP A 63 4.78 16.17 -8.04
C ASP A 63 5.60 15.97 -6.75
N GLU A 64 6.82 16.52 -6.73
CA GLU A 64 7.73 16.42 -5.56
C GLU A 64 7.14 17.00 -4.27
N SER A 65 6.22 17.97 -4.39
CA SER A 65 5.50 18.55 -3.24
C SER A 65 4.75 17.50 -2.42
N LEU A 66 4.40 16.36 -3.02
CA LEU A 66 3.65 15.27 -2.40
C LEU A 66 4.53 14.21 -1.74
N TYR A 67 5.85 14.27 -1.93
CA TYR A 67 6.73 13.20 -1.49
C TYR A 67 6.78 13.07 0.04
N LYS A 68 6.38 14.11 0.77
CA LYS A 68 6.25 14.10 2.23
C LYS A 68 5.00 13.36 2.71
N ASP A 69 3.93 13.41 1.93
CA ASP A 69 2.61 12.92 2.30
C ASP A 69 2.37 11.50 1.81
N ILE A 70 2.88 11.15 0.62
CA ILE A 70 2.74 9.80 0.06
C ILE A 70 3.64 8.85 0.83
N ARG A 71 3.03 7.85 1.47
CA ARG A 71 3.72 6.84 2.28
C ARG A 71 3.72 5.46 1.63
N ILE A 72 4.88 4.82 1.65
CA ILE A 72 5.14 3.50 1.05
C ILE A 72 5.34 2.45 2.17
N PRO A 73 4.83 1.21 2.01
CA PRO A 73 4.05 0.76 0.85
C PRO A 73 2.63 1.35 0.83
N LEU A 74 2.03 1.34 -0.35
CA LEU A 74 0.59 1.48 -0.51
C LEU A 74 -0.06 0.13 -0.23
N ILE A 75 -0.96 0.12 0.75
CA ILE A 75 -1.54 -1.10 1.31
C ILE A 75 -2.98 -1.25 0.85
N PHE A 76 -3.32 -2.43 0.32
CA PHE A 76 -4.68 -2.83 0.00
C PHE A 76 -5.14 -3.95 0.93
N LEU A 77 -6.23 -3.73 1.66
CA LEU A 77 -6.91 -4.72 2.49
C LEU A 77 -7.89 -5.51 1.61
N ASN A 78 -7.72 -6.83 1.53
CA ASN A 78 -8.61 -7.75 0.84
C ASN A 78 -9.69 -8.25 1.81
N VAL A 79 -10.95 -7.98 1.47
CA VAL A 79 -12.14 -8.51 2.13
C VAL A 79 -12.96 -9.21 1.04
N LYS A 80 -12.97 -10.55 1.04
CA LYS A 80 -13.75 -11.37 0.09
C LYS A 80 -13.56 -10.97 -1.38
N ASP A 81 -12.30 -10.88 -1.82
CA ASP A 81 -11.86 -10.49 -3.18
C ASP A 81 -12.15 -9.03 -3.60
N ILE A 82 -12.58 -8.21 -2.65
CA ILE A 82 -12.73 -6.77 -2.80
C ILE A 82 -11.63 -6.08 -1.99
N TYR A 83 -10.91 -5.17 -2.63
CA TYR A 83 -9.77 -4.49 -2.03
C TYR A 83 -10.11 -3.06 -1.66
N LYS A 84 -9.62 -2.58 -0.52
CA LYS A 84 -9.69 -1.16 -0.12
C LYS A 84 -8.32 -0.67 0.31
N THR A 85 -7.99 0.59 0.07
CA THR A 85 -6.74 1.17 0.59
C THR A 85 -6.80 1.26 2.11
N ALA A 86 -5.70 0.92 2.79
CA ALA A 86 -5.68 0.86 4.26
C ALA A 86 -5.47 2.20 4.96
N GLY A 87 -5.02 3.25 4.24
CA GLY A 87 -4.72 4.54 4.86
C GLY A 87 -5.62 5.68 4.40
N ALA A 88 -5.09 6.89 4.47
CA ALA A 88 -5.87 8.12 4.36
C ALA A 88 -6.30 8.41 2.91
N LYS A 89 -7.10 9.47 2.75
CA LYS A 89 -7.59 9.97 1.46
C LYS A 89 -6.52 10.08 0.36
N ILE A 90 -5.28 10.43 0.73
CA ILE A 90 -4.14 10.46 -0.18
C ILE A 90 -3.76 9.10 -0.76
N ASP A 91 -3.86 8.01 0.02
CA ASP A 91 -3.55 6.66 -0.47
C ASP A 91 -4.54 6.22 -1.54
N GLN A 92 -5.81 6.59 -1.34
CA GLN A 92 -6.86 6.34 -2.31
C GLN A 92 -6.63 7.14 -3.60
N TRP A 93 -6.28 8.43 -3.48
CA TRP A 93 -5.91 9.26 -4.63
C TRP A 93 -4.70 8.68 -5.39
N VAL A 94 -3.67 8.25 -4.67
CA VAL A 94 -2.48 7.60 -5.25
C VAL A 94 -2.88 6.34 -6.03
N ALA A 95 -3.75 5.49 -5.46
CA ALA A 95 -4.24 4.30 -6.14
C ALA A 95 -4.99 4.65 -7.43
N GLU A 96 -5.89 5.65 -7.40
CA GLU A 96 -6.66 6.09 -8.57
C GLU A 96 -5.77 6.72 -9.65
N LYS A 97 -4.78 7.54 -9.26
CA LYS A 97 -3.80 8.13 -10.18
C LYS A 97 -3.00 7.05 -10.89
N LEU A 98 -2.50 6.05 -10.16
CA LEU A 98 -1.72 4.94 -10.73
C LEU A 98 -2.56 4.01 -11.63
N LEU A 99 -3.86 3.90 -11.37
CA LEU A 99 -4.81 3.16 -12.21
C LEU A 99 -5.28 3.96 -13.43
N GLY A 100 -5.01 5.26 -13.46
CA GLY A 100 -5.42 6.18 -14.53
C GLY A 100 -6.86 6.70 -14.40
N TYR A 101 -7.49 6.52 -13.24
CA TYR A 101 -8.83 7.07 -12.95
C TYR A 101 -8.77 8.53 -12.52
N GLU A 102 -7.64 8.96 -11.97
CA GLU A 102 -7.39 10.35 -11.65
C GLU A 102 -6.29 10.91 -12.56
N LYS A 103 -6.52 12.11 -13.10
CA LYS A 103 -5.59 12.79 -14.02
C LYS A 103 -5.13 14.13 -13.46
N GLU A 104 -5.91 14.73 -12.56
CA GLU A 104 -5.62 16.03 -11.96
C GLU A 104 -4.50 15.95 -10.91
N ASN A 105 -3.87 17.09 -10.62
CA ASN A 105 -2.86 17.22 -9.58
C ASN A 105 -3.50 17.51 -8.22
N VAL A 106 -2.81 17.11 -7.14
CA VAL A 106 -3.27 17.08 -5.73
C VAL A 106 -3.64 18.44 -5.13
N VAL A 107 -3.52 19.55 -5.86
CA VAL A 107 -4.00 20.87 -5.41
C VAL A 107 -5.47 20.81 -4.92
N PHE A 108 -6.21 19.77 -5.29
CA PHE A 108 -7.57 19.49 -4.85
C PHE A 108 -7.74 18.40 -3.78
N LEU A 109 -6.75 17.92 -3.02
CA LEU A 109 -7.01 16.87 -1.98
C LEU A 109 -8.11 17.28 -0.99
N THR A 110 -8.26 18.58 -0.73
CA THR A 110 -9.36 19.16 0.06
C THR A 110 -10.73 18.89 -0.57
N HIS A 111 -10.83 18.96 -1.89
CA HIS A 111 -12.05 18.74 -2.68
C HIS A 111 -12.13 17.36 -3.36
N TYR A 112 -11.09 16.53 -3.22
CA TYR A 112 -11.02 15.23 -3.87
C TYR A 112 -12.15 14.37 -3.32
N GLU A 113 -12.95 13.79 -4.18
CA GLU A 113 -13.87 12.72 -3.79
C GLU A 113 -13.41 11.49 -4.52
N ALA A 114 -13.16 10.43 -3.75
CA ALA A 114 -12.72 9.20 -4.35
C ALA A 114 -13.82 8.64 -5.25
N LYS A 115 -13.45 8.32 -6.49
CA LYS A 115 -14.37 7.71 -7.45
C LYS A 115 -14.67 6.27 -7.05
N HIS A 116 -13.73 5.63 -6.35
CA HIS A 116 -13.84 4.23 -5.95
C HIS A 116 -13.50 4.03 -4.48
N SER A 117 -14.47 3.61 -3.69
CA SER A 117 -14.24 3.11 -2.32
C SER A 117 -13.60 1.71 -2.29
N TYR A 118 -13.64 1.00 -3.42
CA TYR A 118 -13.20 -0.38 -3.54
C TYR A 118 -12.55 -0.66 -4.90
N TYR A 119 -11.65 -1.62 -4.93
CA TYR A 119 -10.91 -2.07 -6.10
C TYR A 119 -11.10 -3.58 -6.28
N TYR A 120 -11.26 -4.01 -7.52
CA TYR A 120 -11.28 -5.41 -7.89
C TYR A 120 -9.87 -5.99 -7.93
N GLY A 121 -9.76 -7.32 -7.72
CA GLY A 121 -8.46 -8.00 -7.70
C GLY A 121 -7.62 -7.79 -8.96
N TYR A 122 -8.22 -7.63 -10.14
CA TYR A 122 -7.46 -7.36 -11.37
C TYR A 122 -6.74 -6.00 -11.32
N GLN A 123 -7.36 -4.98 -10.73
CA GLN A 123 -6.79 -3.62 -10.59
C GLN A 123 -5.60 -3.65 -9.64
N VAL A 124 -5.76 -4.27 -8.47
CA VAL A 124 -4.68 -4.36 -7.48
C VAL A 124 -3.53 -5.23 -7.98
N ARG A 125 -3.82 -6.34 -8.67
CA ARG A 125 -2.79 -7.18 -9.31
C ARG A 125 -2.06 -6.46 -10.44
N LYS A 126 -2.71 -5.54 -11.16
CA LYS A 126 -2.05 -4.70 -12.17
C LYS A 126 -1.03 -3.78 -11.50
N LEU A 127 -1.41 -3.12 -10.40
CA LEU A 127 -0.49 -2.29 -9.60
C LEU A 127 0.66 -3.11 -9.01
N LYS A 128 0.36 -4.25 -8.38
CA LYS A 128 1.37 -5.14 -7.78
C LYS A 128 2.39 -5.65 -8.81
N ARG A 129 1.95 -5.94 -10.04
CA ARG A 129 2.87 -6.35 -11.13
C ARG A 129 3.80 -5.22 -11.56
N LYS A 130 3.32 -3.97 -11.56
CA LYS A 130 4.12 -2.79 -11.92
C LYS A 130 5.06 -2.36 -10.78
N TYR A 131 4.61 -2.53 -9.54
CA TYR A 131 5.24 -2.00 -8.34
C TYR A 131 5.28 -3.07 -7.23
N PRO A 132 6.07 -4.15 -7.40
CA PRO A 132 6.04 -5.32 -6.53
C PRO A 132 6.42 -5.06 -5.08
N ASN A 133 7.27 -4.08 -4.79
CA ASN A 133 7.75 -3.79 -3.44
C ASN A 133 7.07 -2.56 -2.82
N ILE A 134 6.50 -1.69 -3.66
CA ILE A 134 5.74 -0.51 -3.23
C ILE A 134 4.27 -0.84 -2.93
N ILE A 135 3.67 -1.84 -3.59
CA ILE A 135 2.28 -2.26 -3.37
C ILE A 135 2.24 -3.50 -2.48
N GLN A 136 1.44 -3.47 -1.41
CA GLN A 136 1.21 -4.63 -0.55
C GLN A 136 -0.28 -4.95 -0.47
N MET A 137 -0.58 -6.25 -0.46
CA MET A 137 -1.93 -6.77 -0.27
C MET A 137 -1.96 -7.50 1.06
N ILE A 138 -2.93 -7.16 1.90
CA ILE A 138 -3.15 -7.75 3.22
C ILE A 138 -4.49 -8.46 3.18
N TYR A 139 -4.53 -9.69 3.67
CA TYR A 139 -5.79 -10.38 3.90
C TYR A 139 -6.33 -9.98 5.27
N SER A 140 -7.59 -9.55 5.34
CA SER A 140 -8.30 -9.35 6.60
C SER A 140 -9.51 -10.28 6.69
N LEU A 141 -9.86 -10.68 7.92
CA LEU A 141 -11.13 -11.34 8.24
C LEU A 141 -12.32 -10.43 8.00
#